data_AF-A0A5B6WXY8-F1
#
_entry.id   AF-A0A5B6WXY8-F1
#
_cell.length_a   1.000
_cell.length_b   1.000
_cell.length_c   1.000
_cell.angle_alpha   90.00
_cell.angle_beta   90.00
_cell.angle_gamma   90.00
#
_symmetry.space_group_name_H-M   'P 1'
#
loop_
_entity.id
_entity.type
_entity.pdbx_description
1 polymer ?
#
loop_
_entity_poly.entity_id
_entity_poly.type
_entity_poly.pdbx_seq_one_letter_code
_entity_poly.pdbx_strand_id
1 'polypeptide(L)'
;MPGGEVIDPPHSLKATEECHFDQTLEIDGGIPDKVNCYEGVFYNYFSIGMDAQVAYGFHHLRNEKPYLAQGPISNKIIYSSYSCTQGWFLTPCVSDPSLRLDIMIVV
;
A
#
# COMPACT_ATOMS: atom_id res chain seq x y z
N MET A 1 5.37 22.54 6.79
CA MET A 1 5.75 23.39 5.64
C MET A 1 5.65 24.86 6.06
N PRO A 2 6.51 25.76 5.55
CA PRO A 2 6.42 27.19 5.88
C PRO A 2 5.03 27.72 5.51
N GLY A 3 4.34 28.35 6.47
CA GLY A 3 2.97 28.81 6.29
C GLY A 3 2.89 30.01 5.35
N GLY A 4 1.91 29.99 4.44
CA GLY A 4 1.63 31.10 3.52
C GLY A 4 1.47 30.71 2.05
N GLU A 5 1.95 29.53 1.65
CA GLU A 5 1.70 29.00 0.31
C GLU A 5 0.40 28.17 0.32
N VAL A 6 -0.55 28.53 -0.55
CA VAL A 6 -1.78 27.75 -0.75
C VAL A 6 -1.40 26.52 -1.56
N ILE A 7 -1.07 25.44 -0.85
CA ILE A 7 -0.85 24.14 -1.46
C ILE A 7 -2.18 23.37 -1.54
N ASP A 8 -2.41 22.73 -2.67
CA ASP A 8 -3.52 21.79 -2.85
C ASP A 8 -3.05 20.40 -2.37
N PRO A 9 -3.49 19.93 -1.19
CA PRO A 9 -3.03 18.67 -0.67
C PRO A 9 -3.64 17.49 -1.46
N PRO A 10 -2.98 16.33 -1.50
CA PRO A 10 -3.59 15.10 -2.01
C PRO A 10 -4.93 14.83 -1.31
N HIS A 11 -5.90 14.21 -1.99
CA HIS A 11 -7.23 13.92 -1.45
C HIS A 11 -7.26 13.18 -0.10
N SER A 12 -6.19 12.45 0.23
CA SER A 12 -6.02 11.73 1.49
C SER A 12 -5.75 12.66 2.69
N LEU A 13 -5.39 13.92 2.45
CA LEU A 13 -5.00 14.91 3.45
C LEU A 13 -5.96 16.10 3.44
N LYS A 14 -6.35 16.55 4.63
CA LYS A 14 -7.17 17.74 4.85
C LYS A 14 -6.40 18.75 5.67
N ALA A 15 -6.54 20.03 5.34
CA ALA A 15 -5.99 21.09 6.17
C ALA A 15 -6.62 21.01 7.57
N THR A 16 -5.79 21.12 8.60
CA THR A 16 -6.22 21.16 9.99
C THR A 16 -5.58 22.36 10.67
N GLU A 17 -6.30 22.97 11.60
CA GLU A 17 -5.80 24.08 12.42
C GLU A 17 -5.04 23.56 13.66
N GLU A 18 -5.23 22.29 14.00
CA GLU A 18 -4.68 21.66 15.20
C GLU A 18 -3.46 20.79 14.84
N CYS A 19 -2.28 21.28 15.19
CA CYS A 19 -1.05 20.48 15.18
C CYS A 19 -0.78 19.96 16.60
N HIS A 20 -1.18 18.72 16.90
CA HIS A 20 -0.67 18.02 18.08
C HIS A 20 0.74 17.50 17.76
N PHE A 21 1.76 18.28 18.14
CA PHE A 21 3.14 17.79 18.13
C PHE A 21 3.30 16.79 19.28
N ASP A 22 3.36 15.50 18.95
CA ASP A 22 3.88 14.53 19.90
C ASP A 22 5.35 14.89 20.18
N GLN A 23 5.64 15.20 21.44
CA GLN A 23 6.92 15.71 21.97
C GLN A 23 8.12 14.76 21.79
N THR A 24 8.04 13.76 20.90
CA THR A 24 9.09 12.75 20.65
C THR A 24 9.97 13.10 19.45
N LEU A 25 9.58 14.07 18.62
CA LEU A 25 10.43 14.58 17.54
C LEU A 25 11.03 15.92 17.97
N GLU A 26 12.17 15.85 18.66
CA GLU A 26 13.03 17.00 18.96
C GLU A 26 13.52 17.62 17.64
N ILE A 27 12.78 18.60 17.12
CA ILE A 27 13.21 19.41 15.97
C ILE A 27 14.05 20.55 16.54
N ASP A 28 15.37 20.49 16.34
CA ASP A 28 16.29 21.56 16.69
C ASP A 28 16.08 22.77 15.76
N GLY A 29 15.45 23.82 16.30
CA GLY A 29 15.16 25.07 15.58
C GLY A 29 13.78 25.60 15.94
N GLY A 30 13.71 26.87 16.39
CA GLY A 30 12.47 27.52 16.83
C GLY A 30 11.31 27.34 15.83
N ILE A 31 10.16 26.94 16.35
CA ILE A 31 8.96 26.68 15.55
C ILE A 31 8.58 27.97 14.80
N PRO A 32 8.49 27.93 13.45
CA PRO A 32 8.11 29.12 12.68
C PRO A 32 6.68 29.54 13.00
N ASP A 33 6.43 30.86 13.12
CA ASP A 33 5.16 31.48 13.55
C ASP A 33 3.92 31.08 12.73
N LYS A 34 4.10 30.46 11.57
CA LYS A 34 3.02 29.90 10.74
C LYS A 34 3.47 28.57 10.13
N VAL A 35 2.79 27.50 10.50
CA VAL A 35 2.93 26.16 9.90
C VAL A 35 1.58 25.75 9.33
N ASN A 36 1.58 25.28 8.09
CA ASN A 36 0.40 24.62 7.52
C ASN A 36 0.39 23.17 8.04
N CYS A 37 -0.69 22.80 8.72
CA CYS A 37 -0.91 21.46 9.26
C CYS A 37 -1.93 20.71 8.40
N TYR A 38 -1.67 19.43 8.17
CA TYR A 38 -2.56 18.55 7.43
C TYR A 38 -2.72 17.24 8.19
N GLU A 39 -3.95 16.78 8.26
CA GLU A 39 -4.29 15.49 8.86
C GLU A 39 -4.91 14.59 7.78
N GLY A 40 -4.63 13.30 7.85
CA GLY A 40 -5.28 12.33 7.00
C GLY A 40 -4.95 10.92 7.41
N VAL A 41 -5.80 9.99 6.97
CA VAL A 41 -5.64 8.57 7.23
C VAL A 41 -5.14 7.90 5.95
N PHE A 42 -4.04 7.18 6.08
CA PHE A 42 -3.51 6.34 5.01
C PHE A 42 -3.88 4.90 5.29
N TYR A 43 -4.71 4.32 4.42
CA TYR A 43 -4.98 2.89 4.42
C TYR A 43 -3.88 2.19 3.61
N ASN A 44 -2.71 2.07 4.23
CA ASN A 44 -1.59 1.35 3.64
C ASN A 44 -1.75 -0.15 3.87
N TYR A 45 -1.54 -0.92 2.82
CA TYR A 45 -1.45 -2.37 2.88
C TYR A 45 0.02 -2.76 2.75
N PHE A 46 0.57 -3.41 3.77
CA PHE A 46 1.95 -3.89 3.77
C PHE A 46 1.98 -5.41 3.69
N SER A 47 2.58 -5.93 2.62
CA SER A 47 2.77 -7.36 2.41
C SER A 47 4.23 -7.72 2.38
N ILE A 48 4.53 -8.95 2.81
CA ILE A 48 5.83 -9.59 2.66
C ILE A 48 5.68 -10.98 2.03
N GLY A 49 6.77 -11.54 1.53
CA GLY A 49 6.80 -12.91 1.01
C GLY A 49 5.96 -13.09 -0.26
N MET A 50 5.26 -14.22 -0.36
CA MET A 50 4.51 -14.60 -1.57
C MET A 50 3.39 -13.61 -1.91
N ASP A 51 2.67 -13.10 -0.91
CA ASP A 51 1.59 -12.12 -1.12
C ASP A 51 2.13 -10.83 -1.75
N ALA A 52 3.28 -10.35 -1.28
CA ALA A 52 3.95 -9.17 -1.86
C ALA A 52 4.34 -9.38 -3.33
N GLN A 53 4.83 -10.58 -3.68
CA GLN A 53 5.21 -10.91 -5.06
C GLN A 53 4.00 -10.96 -6.00
N VAL A 54 2.89 -11.56 -5.56
CA VAL A 54 1.62 -11.60 -6.31
C VAL A 54 1.07 -10.18 -6.53
N ALA A 55 0.97 -9.39 -5.46
CA ALA A 55 0.49 -8.02 -5.53
C ALA A 55 1.37 -7.16 -6.45
N TYR A 56 2.69 -7.26 -6.31
CA TYR A 56 3.64 -6.56 -7.18
C TYR A 56 3.45 -6.92 -8.65
N GLY A 57 3.40 -8.21 -8.99
CA GLY A 57 3.23 -8.67 -10.38
C GLY A 57 1.92 -8.19 -10.99
N PHE A 58 0.82 -8.27 -10.25
CA PHE A 58 -0.48 -7.77 -10.68
C PHE A 58 -0.45 -6.25 -10.93
N HIS A 59 0.08 -5.46 -10.00
CA HIS A 59 0.14 -4.01 -10.12
C HIS A 59 1.09 -3.57 -11.24
N HIS A 60 2.22 -4.25 -11.42
CA HIS A 60 3.15 -4.01 -12.52
C HIS A 60 2.46 -4.24 -13.88
N LEU A 61 1.75 -5.37 -14.06
CA LEU A 61 0.98 -5.63 -15.29
C LEU A 61 -0.08 -4.55 -15.55
N ARG A 62 -0.81 -4.12 -14.51
CA ARG A 62 -1.83 -3.08 -14.65
C ARG A 62 -1.22 -1.75 -15.10
N ASN A 63 -0.02 -1.43 -14.62
CA ASN A 63 0.69 -0.20 -15.01
C ASN A 63 1.22 -0.29 -16.45
N GLU A 64 1.77 -1.43 -16.87
CA GLU A 64 2.27 -1.61 -18.24
C GLU A 64 1.16 -1.78 -19.29
N LYS A 65 0.09 -2.50 -18.93
CA LYS A 65 -0.99 -2.90 -19.83
C LYS A 65 -2.36 -2.65 -19.18
N PRO A 66 -2.73 -1.37 -18.94
CA PRO A 66 -3.96 -1.03 -18.24
C PRO A 66 -5.22 -1.56 -18.93
N TYR A 67 -5.18 -1.73 -20.26
CA TYR A 67 -6.27 -2.30 -21.06
C TYR A 67 -6.65 -3.75 -20.68
N LEU A 68 -5.73 -4.51 -20.05
CA LEU A 68 -6.02 -5.86 -19.57
C LEU A 68 -6.75 -5.86 -18.22
N ALA A 69 -6.64 -4.79 -17.44
CA ALA A 69 -7.06 -4.70 -16.05
C ALA A 69 -8.01 -3.51 -15.79
N GLN A 70 -8.92 -3.25 -16.74
CA GLN A 70 -9.88 -2.14 -16.66
C GLN A 70 -11.12 -2.47 -15.81
N GLY A 71 -11.44 -3.77 -15.67
CA GLY A 71 -12.70 -4.22 -15.06
C GLY A 71 -12.50 -5.09 -13.82
N PRO A 72 -13.46 -5.11 -12.89
CA PRO A 72 -13.37 -5.89 -11.66
C PRO A 72 -13.27 -7.41 -11.92
N ILE A 73 -13.91 -7.91 -12.99
CA ILE A 73 -13.84 -9.32 -13.37
C ILE A 73 -12.44 -9.68 -13.88
N SER A 74 -11.92 -8.91 -14.84
CA SER A 74 -10.57 -9.11 -15.37
C SER A 74 -9.53 -9.03 -14.26
N ASN A 75 -9.68 -8.08 -13.34
CA ASN A 75 -8.77 -7.92 -12.20
C ASN A 75 -8.78 -9.15 -11.30
N LYS A 76 -9.96 -9.70 -10.99
CA LYS A 76 -10.08 -10.93 -10.21
C LYS A 76 -9.43 -12.11 -10.91
N ILE A 77 -9.66 -12.28 -12.21
CA ILE A 77 -9.09 -13.38 -12.99
C ILE A 77 -7.56 -13.29 -13.04
N ILE A 78 -7.03 -12.12 -13.36
CA ILE A 78 -5.59 -11.90 -13.47
C ILE A 78 -4.92 -12.02 -12.09
N TYR A 79 -5.49 -11.42 -11.05
CA TYR A 79 -4.94 -11.56 -9.70
C TYR A 79 -4.92 -13.02 -9.25
N SER A 80 -6.02 -13.75 -9.50
CA SER A 80 -6.11 -15.19 -9.20
C SER A 80 -5.09 -16.01 -9.99
N SER A 81 -4.81 -15.66 -11.24
CA SER A 81 -3.79 -16.37 -12.02
C SER A 81 -2.39 -16.16 -11.44
N TYR A 82 -2.01 -14.95 -11.02
CA TYR A 82 -0.76 -14.70 -10.30
C TYR A 82 -0.68 -15.49 -8.98
N SER A 83 -1.77 -15.55 -8.21
CA SER A 83 -1.83 -16.38 -7.00
C SER A 83 -1.65 -17.87 -7.29
N CYS A 84 -2.24 -18.38 -8.37
CA CYS A 84 -2.10 -19.76 -8.79
C CYS A 84 -0.66 -20.10 -9.22
N THR A 85 -0.01 -19.24 -10.00
CA THR A 85 1.38 -19.47 -10.46
C THR A 85 2.40 -19.42 -9.33
N GLN A 86 2.11 -18.63 -8.28
CA GLN A 86 2.93 -18.57 -7.07
C GLN A 86 2.63 -19.71 -6.07
N GLY A 87 1.70 -20.59 -6.39
CA GLY A 87 1.43 -21.80 -5.61
C GLY A 87 0.33 -21.69 -4.56
N TRP A 88 -0.42 -20.57 -4.46
CA TRP A 88 -1.41 -20.36 -3.40
C TRP A 88 -2.59 -21.34 -3.48
N PHE A 89 -3.08 -21.62 -4.70
CA PHE A 89 -4.27 -22.46 -4.93
C PHE A 89 -3.97 -23.81 -5.60
N LEU A 90 -2.77 -23.98 -6.16
CA LEU A 90 -2.39 -25.19 -6.91
C LEU A 90 -1.33 -26.04 -6.21
N THR A 91 -0.77 -25.62 -5.07
CA THR A 91 0.16 -26.43 -4.27
C THR A 91 -0.29 -27.89 -4.03
N PRO A 92 -1.56 -28.19 -3.70
CA PRO A 92 -1.99 -29.58 -3.54
C PRO A 92 -2.08 -30.39 -4.85
N CYS A 93 -1.99 -29.75 -6.02
CA CYS A 93 -1.98 -30.43 -7.32
C CYS A 93 -0.58 -30.64 -7.92
N VAL A 94 0.49 -30.04 -7.36
CA VAL A 94 1.82 -30.09 -8.01
C VAL A 94 2.96 -30.76 -7.24
N SER A 95 3.10 -30.72 -5.90
CA SER A 95 4.27 -31.39 -5.27
C SER A 95 4.12 -31.73 -3.78
N ASP A 96 4.73 -32.86 -3.40
CA ASP A 96 5.09 -33.43 -2.09
C ASP A 96 4.61 -32.72 -0.79
N PRO A 97 3.87 -33.41 0.12
CA PRO A 97 3.32 -32.84 1.35
C PRO A 97 4.33 -32.22 2.35
N SER A 98 5.64 -32.39 2.17
CA SER A 98 6.68 -31.84 3.03
C SER A 98 7.03 -30.35 2.79
N LEU A 99 6.52 -29.74 1.71
CA LEU A 99 6.83 -28.34 1.33
C LEU A 99 5.73 -27.34 1.72
N ARG A 100 4.87 -27.67 2.70
CA ARG A 100 3.87 -26.74 3.23
C ARG A 100 4.59 -25.58 3.94
N LEU A 101 4.85 -24.50 3.22
CA LEU A 101 5.24 -23.22 3.80
C LEU A 101 4.06 -22.73 4.66
N ASP A 102 4.26 -22.63 5.97
CA ASP A 102 3.32 -21.96 6.86
C ASP A 102 3.20 -20.49 6.43
N ILE A 103 2.04 -20.15 5.87
CA ILE A 103 1.67 -18.80 5.49
C ILE A 103 1.31 -18.05 6.77
N MET A 104 2.23 -17.21 7.25
CA MET A 104 1.94 -16.23 8.29
C MET A 104 1.23 -15.03 7.63
N ILE A 105 -0.10 -15.04 7.66
CA ILE A 105 -0.90 -13.84 7.42
C ILE A 105 -0.79 -12.99 8.69
N VAL A 106 0.01 -11.92 8.67
CA VAL A 106 -0.12 -10.85 9.66
C VAL A 106 -1.26 -9.96 9.15
N VAL A 107 -2.42 -10.04 9.81
CA VAL A 107 -3.53 -9.08 9.65
C VAL A 107 -3.20 -7.82 10.44
#